data_AF-A0A933JLY5-F1
#
_entry.id   AF-A0A933JLY5-F1
#
_cell.length_a   1.000
_cell.length_b   1.000
_cell.length_c   1.000
_cell.angle_alpha   90.00
_cell.angle_beta   90.00
_cell.angle_gamma   90.00
#
_symmetry.space_group_name_H-M   'P 1'
#
loop_
_entity.id
_entity.type
_entity.pdbx_description
1 polymer ?
#
loop_
_entity_poly.entity_id
_entity_poly.type
_entity_poly.pdbx_seq_one_letter_code
_entity_poly.pdbx_strand_id
1 'polypeptide(L)'
;MHGAARIADGEVKEEAKSLLVKKPHVLGRDAILEQPFDGQPTKTARSWRPLCHASTNKRWHEYLEQVRAFRALYAAASAAFRAGKMSVAFPPWSFRPSTSVRQGLIAT
;
A
#
# COMPACT_ATOMS: atom_id res chain seq x y z
N MET A 1 -37.92 -25.21 2.84
CA MET A 1 -38.32 -23.81 2.57
C MET A 1 -37.13 -22.90 2.89
N HIS A 2 -36.18 -22.71 1.97
CA HIS A 2 -35.08 -21.74 2.14
C HIS A 2 -35.19 -20.72 0.99
N GLY A 3 -35.79 -19.59 1.33
CA GLY A 3 -36.09 -18.50 0.41
C GLY A 3 -34.86 -17.63 0.16
N ALA A 4 -34.59 -17.46 -1.14
CA ALA A 4 -34.17 -16.25 -1.83
C ALA A 4 -33.49 -15.12 -1.02
N ALA A 5 -32.20 -14.93 -1.26
CA ALA A 5 -31.55 -13.62 -1.21
C ALA A 5 -30.65 -13.48 -2.45
N ARG A 6 -31.26 -13.18 -3.60
CA ARG A 6 -30.57 -12.77 -4.83
C ARG A 6 -31.19 -11.47 -5.35
N ILE A 7 -31.09 -10.37 -4.62
CA ILE A 7 -31.47 -9.05 -5.15
C ILE A 7 -30.58 -8.00 -4.46
N ALA A 8 -29.64 -7.41 -5.21
CA ALA A 8 -29.13 -6.02 -5.05
C ALA A 8 -27.84 -5.71 -5.84
N ASP A 9 -27.16 -6.68 -6.49
CA ASP A 9 -25.87 -6.40 -7.18
C ASP A 9 -25.99 -5.76 -8.58
N GLY A 10 -27.21 -5.67 -9.11
CA GLY A 10 -27.48 -5.20 -10.48
C GLY A 10 -27.66 -3.69 -10.59
N GLU A 11 -28.43 -3.10 -9.68
CA GLU A 11 -28.84 -1.68 -9.76
C GLU A 11 -27.66 -0.72 -9.49
N VAL A 12 -26.75 -1.09 -8.58
CA VAL A 12 -25.55 -0.30 -8.25
C VAL A 12 -24.56 -0.21 -9.43
N LYS A 13 -24.59 -1.17 -10.37
CA LYS A 13 -23.65 -1.22 -11.51
C LYS A 13 -24.07 -0.34 -12.69
N GLU A 14 -25.36 -0.05 -12.85
CA GLU A 14 -25.87 0.77 -13.95
C GLU A 14 -25.63 2.27 -13.72
N GLU A 15 -25.86 2.77 -12.52
CA GLU A 15 -25.59 4.17 -12.16
C GLU A 15 -24.10 4.53 -12.24
N ALA A 16 -23.22 3.58 -11.88
CA ALA A 16 -21.78 3.76 -12.02
C ALA A 16 -21.32 3.78 -13.50
N LYS A 17 -22.06 3.12 -14.41
CA LYS A 17 -21.76 3.11 -15.85
C LYS A 17 -22.23 4.37 -16.56
N SER A 18 -23.35 4.97 -16.15
CA SER A 18 -23.87 6.20 -16.78
C SER A 18 -23.00 7.42 -16.49
N LEU A 19 -22.25 7.43 -15.38
CA LEU A 19 -21.25 8.45 -15.05
C LEU A 19 -19.94 8.32 -15.87
N LEU A 20 -19.73 7.21 -16.59
CA LEU A 20 -18.54 6.96 -17.41
C LEU A 20 -18.70 7.50 -18.84
N VAL A 21 -19.20 8.72 -19.01
CA VAL A 21 -19.09 9.45 -20.28
C VAL A 21 -17.60 9.78 -20.49
N LYS A 22 -16.90 8.89 -21.21
CA LYS A 22 -15.45 8.96 -21.47
C LYS A 22 -15.13 10.18 -22.34
N LYS A 23 -14.71 11.27 -21.71
CA LYS A 23 -13.88 12.28 -22.39
C LYS A 23 -12.51 11.65 -22.69
N PRO A 24 -11.88 11.94 -23.83
CA PRO A 24 -10.50 11.51 -24.07
C PRO A 24 -9.60 12.18 -23.03
N HIS A 25 -9.17 11.40 -22.03
CA HIS A 25 -8.35 11.84 -20.90
C HIS A 25 -6.87 11.89 -21.31
N VAL A 26 -6.55 12.69 -22.32
CA VAL A 26 -5.17 12.90 -22.74
C VAL A 26 -4.81 14.36 -22.47
N LEU A 27 -3.76 14.57 -21.66
CA LEU A 27 -3.07 15.85 -21.55
C LEU A 27 -2.57 16.17 -22.97
N GLY A 28 -3.11 17.21 -23.62
CA GLY A 28 -2.64 17.63 -24.93
C GLY A 28 -1.14 18.00 -24.92
N ARG A 29 -0.57 18.20 -26.12
CA ARG A 29 0.86 18.47 -26.32
C ARG A 29 1.42 19.55 -25.39
N ASP A 30 0.77 20.71 -25.33
CA ASP A 30 1.30 21.87 -24.60
C ASP A 30 1.36 21.59 -23.09
N ALA A 31 0.34 20.92 -22.55
CA ALA A 31 0.30 20.50 -21.15
C ALA A 31 1.37 19.45 -20.80
N ILE A 32 1.85 18.66 -21.77
CA ILE A 32 2.99 17.74 -21.57
C ILE A 32 4.30 18.53 -21.50
N LEU A 33 4.47 19.52 -22.38
CA LEU A 33 5.69 20.35 -22.44
C LEU A 33 5.83 21.27 -21.22
N GLU A 34 4.73 21.66 -20.60
CA GLU A 34 4.70 22.43 -19.36
C GLU A 34 5.00 21.60 -18.10
N GLN A 35 5.08 20.26 -18.19
CA GLN A 35 5.41 19.44 -17.02
C GLN A 35 6.88 19.66 -16.61
N PRO A 36 7.14 20.02 -15.34
CA PRO A 36 8.51 20.13 -14.85
C PRO A 36 9.19 18.76 -14.85
N PHE A 37 10.41 18.69 -15.38
CA PHE A 37 11.20 17.44 -15.46
C PHE A 37 11.50 16.84 -14.07
N ASP A 38 11.64 17.70 -13.05
CA ASP A 38 11.92 17.37 -11.66
C ASP A 38 10.66 17.41 -10.76
N GLY A 39 9.47 17.56 -11.35
CA GLY A 39 8.22 17.63 -10.63
C GLY A 39 7.79 16.30 -10.01
N GLN A 40 7.58 16.27 -8.70
CA GLN A 40 6.93 15.14 -8.05
C GLN A 40 5.40 15.26 -8.14
N PRO A 41 4.67 14.19 -8.52
CA PRO A 41 3.21 14.24 -8.56
C PRO A 41 2.62 14.53 -7.17
N THR A 42 1.88 15.62 -7.05
CA THR A 42 1.21 16.01 -5.80
C THR A 42 0.09 15.03 -5.42
N LYS A 43 -0.53 14.40 -6.42
CA LYS A 43 -1.59 13.40 -6.25
C LYS A 43 -1.34 12.22 -7.19
N THR A 44 -0.91 11.09 -6.63
CA THR A 44 -0.84 9.84 -7.38
C THR A 44 -2.19 9.15 -7.33
N ALA A 45 -2.78 8.85 -8.49
CA ALA A 45 -3.91 7.95 -8.56
C ALA A 45 -3.47 6.55 -8.14
N ARG A 46 -3.66 6.21 -6.87
CA ARG A 46 -3.40 4.86 -6.37
C ARG A 46 -4.69 4.06 -6.52
N SER A 47 -4.68 3.09 -7.44
CA SER A 47 -5.80 2.15 -7.56
C SER A 47 -5.97 1.36 -6.26
N TRP A 48 -7.21 0.91 -5.98
CA TRP A 48 -7.56 -0.03 -4.90
C TRP A 48 -6.92 -1.43 -5.02
N ARG A 49 -5.93 -1.60 -5.90
CA ARG A 49 -5.27 -2.90 -6.09
C ARG A 49 -4.66 -3.33 -4.75
N PRO A 50 -5.03 -4.53 -4.26
CA PRO A 50 -4.55 -5.02 -2.98
C PRO A 50 -3.02 -5.18 -3.01
N LEU A 51 -2.36 -4.96 -1.85
CA LEU A 51 -0.90 -5.09 -1.67
C LEU A 51 -0.38 -6.47 -2.12
N CYS A 52 -1.25 -7.49 -2.09
CA CYS A 52 -0.99 -8.80 -2.66
C CYS A 52 -2.17 -9.22 -3.56
N HIS A 53 -1.91 -10.02 -4.57
CA HIS A 53 -2.95 -10.61 -5.42
C HIS A 53 -3.70 -11.72 -4.66
N ALA A 54 -4.55 -11.35 -3.71
CA ALA A 54 -5.42 -12.28 -3.02
C ALA A 54 -6.64 -12.62 -3.89
N SER A 55 -6.92 -13.91 -4.07
CA SER A 55 -8.10 -14.41 -4.80
C SER A 55 -9.42 -14.16 -4.07
N THR A 56 -9.38 -13.91 -2.76
CA THR A 56 -10.57 -13.66 -1.93
C THR A 56 -10.29 -12.57 -0.89
N ASN A 57 -11.36 -11.89 -0.45
CA ASN A 57 -11.28 -10.86 0.59
C ASN A 57 -10.81 -11.42 1.95
N LYS A 58 -11.19 -12.66 2.28
CA LYS A 58 -10.71 -13.35 3.49
C LYS A 58 -9.18 -13.52 3.50
N ARG A 59 -8.60 -14.04 2.40
CA ARG A 59 -7.15 -14.21 2.26
C ARG A 59 -6.40 -12.88 2.31
N TRP A 60 -7.02 -11.82 1.79
CA TRP A 60 -6.49 -10.48 1.90
C TRP A 60 -6.39 -10.01 3.36
N HIS A 61 -7.43 -10.21 4.17
CA HIS A 61 -7.40 -9.87 5.60
C HIS A 61 -6.38 -10.70 6.37
N GLU A 62 -6.31 -12.01 6.11
CA GLU A 62 -5.30 -12.90 6.70
C GLU A 62 -3.88 -12.43 6.38
N TYR A 63 -3.62 -12.02 5.13
CA TYR A 63 -2.35 -11.44 4.73
C TYR A 63 -2.04 -10.15 5.50
N LEU A 64 -3.01 -9.23 5.62
CA LEU A 64 -2.81 -7.98 6.36
C LEU A 64 -2.46 -8.22 7.83
N GLU A 65 -3.12 -9.17 8.49
CA GLU A 65 -2.83 -9.55 9.87
C GLU A 65 -1.40 -10.12 10.00
N GLN A 66 -0.99 -11.00 9.09
CA GLN A 66 0.38 -11.53 9.07
C GLN A 66 1.43 -10.42 8.86
N VAL A 67 1.16 -9.48 7.95
CA VAL A 67 2.05 -8.33 7.71
C VAL A 67 2.14 -7.44 8.95
N ARG A 68 1.01 -7.18 9.64
CA ARG A 68 1.00 -6.41 10.89
C ARG A 68 1.83 -7.09 11.97
N ALA A 69 1.64 -8.39 12.17
CA ALA A 69 2.41 -9.17 13.14
C ALA A 69 3.91 -9.18 12.81
N PHE A 70 4.27 -9.41 11.54
CA PHE A 70 5.66 -9.36 11.08
C PHE A 70 6.30 -8.00 11.34
N ARG A 71 5.61 -6.90 11.00
CA ARG A 71 6.12 -5.53 11.20
C ARG A 71 6.31 -5.20 12.67
N ALA A 72 5.40 -5.64 13.55
CA ALA A 72 5.53 -5.45 14.98
C ALA A 72 6.76 -6.18 15.54
N LEU A 73 6.96 -7.46 15.18
CA LEU A 73 8.13 -8.22 15.59
C LEU A 73 9.44 -7.61 15.08
N TYR A 74 9.47 -7.20 13.80
CA TYR A 74 10.63 -6.55 13.21
C TYR A 74 10.95 -5.22 13.89
N ALA A 75 9.94 -4.41 14.19
CA ALA A 75 10.12 -3.13 14.87
C ALA A 75 10.71 -3.30 16.27
N ALA A 76 10.20 -4.26 17.04
CA ALA A 76 10.75 -4.59 18.36
C ALA A 76 12.20 -5.07 18.28
N ALA A 77 12.51 -5.98 17.35
CA ALA A 77 13.86 -6.48 17.14
C ALA A 77 14.83 -5.37 16.71
N SER A 78 14.40 -4.51 15.78
CA SER A 78 15.15 -3.35 15.29
C SER A 78 15.46 -2.36 16.40
N ALA A 79 14.49 -2.05 17.28
CA ALA A 79 14.69 -1.16 18.42
C ALA A 79 15.74 -1.73 19.40
N ALA A 80 15.64 -3.02 19.74
CA ALA A 80 16.60 -3.68 20.62
C ALA A 80 18.01 -3.74 20.01
N PHE A 81 18.09 -4.02 18.70
CA PHE A 81 19.36 -4.06 17.97
C PHE A 81 20.03 -2.68 17.91
N ARG A 82 19.27 -1.62 17.62
CA ARG A 82 19.77 -0.23 17.65
C ARG A 82 20.18 0.22 19.04
N ALA A 83 19.56 -0.33 20.09
CA ALA A 83 19.95 -0.10 21.49
C ALA A 83 21.20 -0.90 21.92
N GLY A 84 21.84 -1.64 21.01
CA GLY A 84 23.10 -2.35 21.28
C GLY A 84 22.96 -3.86 21.50
N LYS A 85 21.75 -4.42 21.52
CA LYS A 85 21.56 -5.87 21.69
C LYS A 85 21.75 -6.62 20.37
N MET A 86 23.00 -6.95 20.05
CA MET A 86 23.38 -7.54 18.75
C MET A 86 22.94 -8.99 18.52
N SER A 87 22.61 -9.71 19.59
CA SER A 87 22.14 -11.11 19.55
C SER A 87 20.64 -11.27 19.35
N VAL A 88 19.90 -10.18 19.16
CA VAL A 88 18.44 -10.22 18.95
C VAL A 88 18.10 -10.97 17.67
N ALA A 89 17.17 -11.92 17.77
CA ALA A 89 16.64 -12.65 16.64
C ALA A 89 15.66 -11.76 15.85
N PHE A 90 15.84 -11.72 14.54
CA PHE A 90 14.92 -11.05 13.63
C PHE A 90 13.93 -12.06 13.04
N PRO A 91 12.72 -11.62 12.64
CA PRO A 91 11.79 -12.48 11.93
C PRO A 91 12.44 -13.16 10.70
N PRO A 92 12.02 -14.39 10.34
CA PRO A 92 12.53 -15.07 9.14
C PRO A 92 12.40 -14.20 7.89
N TRP A 93 13.32 -14.36 6.94
CA TRP A 93 13.33 -13.63 5.67
C TRP A 93 13.41 -12.11 5.80
N SER A 94 13.95 -11.61 6.92
CA SER A 94 14.21 -10.19 7.13
C SER A 94 15.69 -9.91 7.29
N PHE A 95 16.14 -8.77 6.79
CA PHE A 95 17.51 -8.29 6.96
C PHE A 95 17.59 -7.39 8.19
N ARG A 96 18.72 -7.45 8.90
CA ARG A 96 18.96 -6.53 10.03
C ARG A 96 19.11 -5.09 9.50
N PRO A 97 18.63 -4.08 10.24
CA PRO A 97 18.87 -2.69 9.86
C PRO A 97 20.36 -2.38 9.92
N SER A 98 20.84 -1.46 9.07
CA SER A 98 22.23 -1.03 9.14
C SER A 98 22.55 -0.42 10.51
N THR A 99 23.66 -0.83 11.11
CA THR A 99 24.22 -0.21 12.32
C THR A 99 25.03 1.05 12.02
N SER A 100 25.26 1.37 10.73
CA SER A 100 25.81 2.66 10.35
C SER A 100 24.77 3.75 10.61
N VAL A 101 24.67 4.15 11.87
CA VAL A 101 24.17 5.47 12.22
C VAL A 101 25.01 6.42 11.37
N ARG A 102 24.39 7.10 10.39
CA ARG A 102 24.96 8.33 9.86
C ARG A 102 24.99 9.27 11.07
N GLN A 103 26.13 9.33 11.77
CA GLN A 103 26.35 10.30 12.84
C GLN A 103 26.10 11.68 12.22
N GLY A 104 24.97 12.32 12.55
CA GLY A 104 24.70 13.69 12.11
C GLY A 104 23.35 13.99 11.44
N LEU A 105 22.24 13.30 11.77
CA LEU A 105 20.91 13.85 11.48
C LEU A 105 19.94 13.67 12.66
N ILE A 106 20.41 14.00 13.85
CA ILE A 106 19.56 14.55 14.91
C ILE A 106 20.28 15.81 15.36
N ALA A 107 19.94 16.94 14.74
CA ALA A 107 20.31 18.27 15.20
C ALA A 107 19.01 19.08 15.23
N THR A 108 18.58 19.36 16.46
CA THR A 108 17.55 20.33 16.92
C THR A 108 16.13 20.20 16.39
#